data_AF-A0A935B7N9-F1
#
_entry.id   AF-A0A935B7N9-F1
#
_cell.length_a   1.000
_cell.length_b   1.000
_cell.length_c   1.000
_cell.angle_alpha   90.00
_cell.angle_beta   90.00
_cell.angle_gamma   90.00
#
_symmetry.space_group_name_H-M   'P 1'
#
loop_
_entity.id
_entity.type
_entity.pdbx_description
1 polymer ?
#
loop_
_entity_poly.entity_id
_entity_poly.type
_entity_poly.pdbx_seq_one_letter_code
_entity_poly.pdbx_strand_id
1 'polypeptide(L)' 'MADARQRGYGEYRSHLSYMDDVAATYDFNGGSQHKLNEWMKDAIDPNGILAPGKQGIWPRRYREAKR' A
#
# COMPACT_ATOMS: atom_id res chain seq x y z
N MET A 1 2.80 9.75 -11.67
CA MET A 1 2.35 8.35 -11.54
C MET A 1 1.43 7.91 -12.68
N ALA A 2 0.43 8.70 -13.09
CA ALA A 2 -0.53 8.30 -14.13
C ALA A 2 0.11 7.88 -15.47
N ASP A 3 1.04 8.68 -16.01
CA ASP A 3 1.69 8.40 -17.30
C ASP A 3 2.54 7.12 -17.27
N ALA A 4 3.32 6.92 -16.20
CA ALA A 4 4.16 5.74 -16.02
C ALA A 4 3.31 4.47 -15.89
N ARG A 5 2.24 4.54 -15.08
CA ARG A 5 1.27 3.45 -14.93
C ARG A 5 0.59 3.10 -16.25
N GLN A 6 0.15 4.11 -17.02
CA GLN A 6 -0.49 3.89 -18.33
C GLN A 6 0.44 3.18 -19.32
N ARG A 7 1.76 3.38 -19.18
CA ARG A 7 2.79 2.73 -19.99
C ARG A 7 3.30 1.40 -19.41
N GLY A 8 2.78 0.96 -18.26
CA GLY A 8 3.15 -0.30 -17.63
C GLY A 8 4.48 -0.26 -16.85
N TYR A 9 4.99 0.93 -16.50
CA TYR A 9 6.18 1.07 -15.67
C TYR A 9 5.83 1.11 -14.19
N GLY A 10 6.62 0.41 -13.37
CA GLY A 10 6.48 0.40 -11.92
C GLY A 10 7.62 1.13 -11.23
N GLU A 11 7.30 2.02 -10.30
CA GLU A 11 8.28 2.69 -9.45
C GLU A 11 8.84 1.72 -8.39
N TYR A 12 10.17 1.53 -8.40
CA TYR A 12 10.84 0.70 -7.39
C TYR A 12 10.77 1.30 -5.96
N ARG A 13 10.87 2.63 -5.84
CA ARG A 13 10.85 3.38 -4.57
C ARG A 13 10.26 4.77 -4.77
N SER A 14 9.66 5.32 -3.72
CA SER A 14 9.08 6.67 -3.72
C SER A 14 9.27 7.40 -2.38
N HIS A 15 9.04 8.72 -2.42
CA HIS A 15 8.96 9.56 -1.23
C HIS A 15 7.74 9.21 -0.38
N LEU A 16 7.77 9.50 0.93
CA LEU A 16 6.69 9.20 1.88
C LEU A 16 5.32 9.66 1.37
N SER A 17 5.27 10.88 0.84
CA SER A 17 4.04 11.51 0.30
C SER A 17 3.42 10.78 -0.89
N TYR A 18 4.15 9.89 -1.57
CA TYR A 18 3.69 9.18 -2.77
C TYR A 18 3.54 7.67 -2.56
N MET A 19 3.73 7.16 -1.34
CA MET A 19 3.69 5.72 -1.10
C MET A 19 2.33 5.11 -1.40
N ASP A 20 1.26 5.82 -1.05
CA ASP A 20 -0.10 5.39 -1.35
C ASP A 20 -0.39 5.43 -2.86
N ASP A 21 0.03 6.50 -3.55
CA ASP A 21 -0.16 6.63 -5.00
C ASP A 21 0.59 5.53 -5.76
N VAL A 22 1.82 5.21 -5.34
CA VAL A 22 2.61 4.13 -5.92
C VAL A 22 2.00 2.77 -5.61
N ALA A 23 1.59 2.52 -4.36
CA ALA A 23 0.93 1.25 -4.01
C ALA A 23 -0.35 1.02 -4.83
N ALA A 24 -1.12 2.09 -5.11
CA ALA A 24 -2.33 2.03 -5.92
C ALA A 24 -2.07 1.65 -7.40
N THR A 25 -0.84 1.78 -7.91
CA THR A 25 -0.52 1.33 -9.28
C THR A 25 -0.36 -0.18 -9.39
N TYR A 26 -0.09 -0.88 -8.29
CA TYR A 26 0.06 -2.34 -8.22
C TYR A 26 -1.29 -3.04 -7.95
N ASP A 27 -2.29 -2.76 -8.79
CA ASP A 27 -3.69 -3.18 -8.59
C ASP A 27 -4.10 -4.45 -9.37
N PHE A 28 -3.13 -5.20 -9.90
CA PHE A 28 -3.40 -6.46 -10.59
C PHE A 28 -4.28 -7.41 -9.76
N ASN A 29 -5.24 -8.08 -10.44
CA ASN A 29 -6.20 -8.98 -9.84
C ASN A 29 -6.97 -8.37 -8.64
N GLY A 30 -7.36 -7.10 -8.77
CA GLY A 30 -8.06 -6.35 -7.73
C GLY A 30 -7.20 -6.08 -6.51
N GLY A 31 -5.91 -5.77 -6.71
CA GLY A 31 -4.95 -5.44 -5.65
C GLY A 31 -4.56 -6.62 -4.78
N SER A 32 -4.38 -7.81 -5.35
CA SER A 32 -4.10 -9.04 -4.58
C SER A 32 -2.83 -8.93 -3.73
N GLN A 33 -1.77 -8.31 -4.27
CA GLN A 33 -0.52 -8.07 -3.55
C GLN A 33 -0.72 -7.15 -2.34
N HIS A 34 -1.48 -6.06 -2.51
CA HIS A 34 -1.78 -5.12 -1.43
C HIS A 34 -2.56 -5.80 -0.30
N LYS A 35 -3.63 -6.53 -0.65
CA LYS A 35 -4.45 -7.30 0.30
C LYS A 35 -3.66 -8.35 1.08
N LEU A 36 -2.76 -9.07 0.42
CA LEU A 36 -1.88 -10.05 1.07
C LEU A 36 -0.97 -9.39 2.10
N ASN A 37 -0.35 -8.26 1.74
CA ASN A 37 0.54 -7.54 2.64
C ASN A 37 -0.20 -6.95 3.84
N GLU A 38 -1.42 -6.41 3.65
CA GLU A 38 -2.25 -5.96 4.77
C GLU A 38 -2.64 -7.11 5.70
N TRP A 39 -2.97 -8.28 5.15
CA TRP A 39 -3.27 -9.47 5.95
C TRP A 39 -2.07 -9.90 6.79
N MET A 40 -0.88 -9.98 6.19
CA MET A 40 0.37 -10.28 6.91
C MET A 40 0.67 -9.22 7.98
N LYS A 41 0.48 -7.93 7.64
CA LYS A 41 0.71 -6.81 8.56
C LYS A 41 -0.19 -6.91 9.78
N ASP A 42 -1.48 -7.17 9.58
CA ASP A 42 -2.43 -7.37 10.68
C ASP A 42 -2.05 -8.59 11.56
N ALA A 43 -1.56 -9.67 10.95
CA ALA A 43 -1.19 -10.89 11.66
C ALA A 43 0.06 -10.71 12.55
N ILE A 44 1.05 -9.98 12.06
CA ILE A 44 2.35 -9.81 12.75
C ILE A 44 2.36 -8.58 13.67
N ASP A 45 1.56 -7.54 13.35
CA ASP A 45 1.46 -6.30 14.12
C ASP A 45 -0.02 -5.97 14.42
N PRO A 46 -0.66 -6.73 15.33
CA PRO A 46 -2.10 -6.59 15.62
C PRO A 46 -2.47 -5.22 16.19
N ASN A 47 -1.53 -4.55 16.85
CA ASN A 47 -1.72 -3.20 17.39
C ASN A 47 -1.36 -2.09 16.38
N GLY A 48 -0.77 -2.43 15.23
CA GLY A 48 -0.38 -1.47 14.19
C GLY A 48 0.60 -0.41 14.70
N ILE A 49 1.66 -0.83 15.40
CA ILE A 49 2.66 0.06 16.00
C ILE A 49 3.78 0.38 15.00
N LEU A 50 4.19 -0.59 14.20
CA LEU A 50 5.40 -0.47 13.39
C LEU A 50 5.10 0.24 12.07
N ALA A 51 5.50 1.51 11.96
CA ALA A 51 5.50 2.31 10.73
C ALA A 51 4.21 2.19 9.88
N PRO A 52 3.04 2.58 10.43
CA PRO A 52 1.78 2.53 9.69
C PRO A 52 1.86 3.37 8.41
N GLY A 53 1.44 2.79 7.28
CA GLY A 53 1.41 3.46 5.98
C GLY A 53 2.69 3.38 5.16
N LYS A 54 3.75 2.77 5.69
CA LYS A 54 4.97 2.52 4.92
C LYS A 54 4.63 1.66 3.68
N GLN A 55 5.05 2.14 2.50
CA GLN A 55 4.74 1.52 1.20
C GLN A 55 3.23 1.36 0.94
N GLY A 56 2.39 2.22 1.55
CA GLY A 56 0.94 2.17 1.39
C GLY A 56 0.24 1.01 2.10
N ILE A 57 0.94 0.30 3.00
CA ILE A 57 0.37 -0.81 3.78
C ILE A 57 -0.08 -0.29 5.15
N TRP A 58 -1.38 -0.37 5.40
CA TRP A 58 -2.01 0.21 6.59
C TRP A 58 -2.57 -0.88 7.52
N PRO A 59 -2.25 -0.85 8.83
CA PRO A 59 -2.89 -1.74 9.80
C PRO A 59 -4.40 -1.51 9.86
N ARG A 60 -5.17 -2.56 10.20
CA ARG A 60 -6.64 -2.53 10.22
C ARG A 60 -7.25 -1.28 10.85
N ARG A 61 -6.76 -0.87 12.03
CA ARG A 61 -7.30 0.28 12.78
C ARG A 61 -7.17 1.64 12.08
N TYR A 62 -6.31 1.76 11.08
CA TYR A 62 -6.11 3.00 10.32
C TYR A 62 -6.87 3.03 9.00
N ARG A 63 -7.36 1.89 8.50
CA ARG A 63 -7.99 1.83 7.17
C ARG A 63 -9.36 2.50 7.13
N GLU A 64 -10.11 2.47 8.22
CA GLU A 64 -11.41 3.17 8.31
C GLU A 64 -11.22 4.68 8.33
N ALA A 65 -10.22 5.19 9.04
CA ALA A 65 -9.89 6.61 9.08
C ALA A 65 -9.34 7.16 7.75
N LYS A 66 -8.98 6.28 6.82
CA LYS A 66 -8.45 6.61 5.49
C LYS A 66 -9.50 6.54 4.38
N ARG A 67 -10.68 5.95 4.65
CA ARG A 67 -11.80 5.91 3.70
C ARG A 67 -12.59 7.20 3.74
#